data_AF-A0A2E7HAU4-F1
#
_entry.id   AF-A0A2E7HAU4-F1
#
_cell.length_a   1.000
_cell.length_b   1.000
_cell.length_c   1.000
_cell.angle_alpha   90.00
_cell.angle_beta   90.00
_cell.angle_gamma   90.00
#
_symmetry.space_group_name_H-M   'P 1'
#
loop_
_entity.id
_entity.type
_entity.pdbx_description
1 polymer ?
#
loop_
_entity_poly.entity_id
_entity_poly.type
_entity_poly.pdbx_seq_one_letter_code
_entity_poly.pdbx_strand_id
1 'polypeptide(L)'
;MTEIDAIIDLDRYPIADPASPEAQALVARGRAQFLADGCFVLDGFIRADRIEDLAAEARALMVDGFYRSRERDPEEGRRSGCFAWHRTTRASMRGVGGDRMAADSPFLQIHRWDPMTRFIAAVLERET
;
A
#
# COMPACT_ATOMS: atom_id res chain seq x y z
N MET A 1 4.45 22.76 8.36
CA MET A 1 3.62 22.47 7.19
C MET A 1 3.84 21.00 6.91
N THR A 2 2.86 20.15 7.16
CA THR A 2 3.07 18.69 7.23
C THR A 2 3.54 18.15 5.88
N GLU A 3 4.67 17.44 5.89
CA GLU A 3 5.45 16.89 4.76
C GLU A 3 4.67 15.97 3.78
N ILE A 4 3.45 15.57 4.11
CA ILE A 4 2.73 14.52 3.37
C ILE A 4 2.38 14.92 1.94
N ASP A 5 2.02 16.18 1.71
CA ASP A 5 1.71 16.74 0.38
C ASP A 5 2.95 16.81 -0.52
N ALA A 6 4.15 16.78 0.08
CA ALA A 6 5.42 16.68 -0.65
C ALA A 6 5.73 15.23 -1.05
N ILE A 7 5.03 14.23 -0.50
CA ILE A 7 5.21 12.81 -0.78
C ILE A 7 4.06 12.28 -1.65
N ILE A 8 2.83 12.68 -1.36
CA ILE A 8 1.61 12.22 -2.03
C ILE A 8 1.10 13.33 -2.97
N ASP A 9 0.69 12.94 -4.18
CA ASP A 9 0.02 13.83 -5.13
C ASP A 9 -1.46 14.02 -4.74
N LEU A 10 -1.70 14.92 -3.77
CA LEU A 10 -3.05 15.24 -3.30
C LEU A 10 -3.85 16.11 -4.28
N ASP A 11 -3.18 16.71 -5.27
CA ASP A 11 -3.85 17.41 -6.37
C ASP A 11 -4.60 16.39 -7.24
N ARG A 12 -3.97 15.24 -7.51
CA ARG A 12 -4.59 14.12 -8.25
C ARG A 12 -5.48 13.24 -7.36
N TYR A 13 -5.16 13.13 -6.07
CA TYR A 13 -5.86 12.28 -5.12
C TYR A 13 -6.25 13.07 -3.86
N PRO A 14 -7.36 13.83 -3.89
CA PRO A 14 -7.74 14.78 -2.84
C PRO A 14 -8.31 14.11 -1.58
N ILE A 15 -7.66 13.06 -1.09
CA ILE A 15 -8.14 12.23 0.02
C ILE A 15 -8.02 12.91 1.40
N ALA A 16 -7.34 14.06 1.47
CA ALA A 16 -7.19 14.86 2.69
C ALA A 16 -8.51 15.49 3.15
N ASP A 17 -9.40 15.85 2.22
CA ASP A 17 -10.73 16.37 2.52
C ASP A 17 -11.82 15.37 2.04
N PRO A 18 -12.27 14.46 2.92
CA PRO A 18 -13.27 13.45 2.57
C PRO A 18 -14.66 14.06 2.29
N ALA A 19 -14.91 15.30 2.68
CA ALA A 19 -16.17 15.98 2.39
C ALA A 19 -16.22 16.58 0.98
N SER A 20 -15.06 16.73 0.31
CA SER A 20 -14.99 17.28 -1.03
C SER A 20 -15.70 16.38 -2.06
N PRO A 21 -16.40 16.97 -3.06
CA PRO A 21 -17.01 16.20 -4.15
C PRO A 21 -16.00 15.33 -4.90
N GLU A 22 -14.76 15.80 -5.05
CA GLU A 22 -13.68 15.11 -5.74
C GLU A 22 -13.22 13.86 -4.97
N ALA A 23 -13.09 13.95 -3.64
CA ALA A 23 -12.78 12.79 -2.80
C ALA A 23 -13.91 11.75 -2.82
N GLN A 24 -15.17 12.20 -2.78
CA GLN A 24 -16.32 11.30 -2.85
C GLN A 24 -16.39 10.57 -4.21
N ALA A 25 -16.14 11.28 -5.31
CA ALA A 25 -16.06 10.69 -6.65
C ALA A 25 -14.91 9.67 -6.74
N LEU A 26 -13.76 9.97 -6.12
CA LEU A 26 -12.62 9.07 -6.05
C LEU A 26 -12.95 7.79 -5.27
N VAL A 27 -13.64 7.90 -4.13
CA VAL A 27 -14.12 6.74 -3.35
C VAL A 27 -15.10 5.90 -4.17
N ALA A 28 -16.07 6.52 -4.84
CA ALA A 28 -17.03 5.82 -5.68
C ALA A 28 -16.35 5.04 -6.81
N ARG A 29 -15.37 5.68 -7.49
CA ARG A 29 -14.53 5.03 -8.52
C ARG A 29 -13.74 3.87 -7.93
N GLY A 30 -13.09 4.09 -6.79
CA GLY A 30 -12.27 3.08 -6.13
C GLY A 30 -13.07 1.87 -5.71
N ARG A 31 -14.27 2.08 -5.16
CA ARG A 31 -15.20 1.02 -4.79
C ARG A 31 -15.64 0.22 -6.01
N ALA A 32 -16.02 0.89 -7.09
CA ALA A 32 -16.44 0.21 -8.33
C ALA A 32 -15.32 -0.67 -8.92
N GLN A 33 -14.08 -0.15 -8.96
CA GLN A 33 -12.92 -0.93 -9.44
C GLN A 33 -12.57 -2.07 -8.50
N PHE A 34 -12.56 -1.83 -7.19
CA PHE A 34 -12.25 -2.88 -6.21
C PHE A 34 -13.26 -4.04 -6.26
N LEU A 35 -14.56 -3.75 -6.46
CA LEU A 35 -15.59 -4.79 -6.62
C LEU A 35 -15.43 -5.57 -7.93
N ALA A 36 -15.01 -4.92 -9.01
CA ALA A 36 -14.83 -5.56 -10.30
C ALA A 36 -13.55 -6.41 -10.38
N ASP A 37 -12.43 -5.84 -9.92
CA ASP A 37 -11.09 -6.35 -10.19
C ASP A 37 -10.39 -6.90 -8.94
N GLY A 38 -10.97 -6.71 -7.75
CA GLY A 38 -10.33 -7.04 -6.46
C GLY A 38 -9.18 -6.10 -6.08
N CYS A 39 -8.97 -5.02 -6.84
CA CYS A 39 -7.94 -4.03 -6.60
C CYS A 39 -8.36 -2.64 -7.08
N PHE A 40 -7.72 -1.61 -6.52
CA PHE A 40 -7.82 -0.24 -7.01
C PHE A 40 -6.42 0.35 -7.12
N VAL A 41 -6.01 0.70 -8.33
CA VAL A 41 -4.66 1.21 -8.61
C VAL A 41 -4.63 2.73 -8.50
N LEU A 42 -3.82 3.25 -7.58
CA LEU A 42 -3.53 4.68 -7.42
C LEU A 42 -2.23 5.01 -8.17
N ASP A 43 -2.30 5.02 -9.49
CA ASP A 43 -1.16 5.35 -10.35
C ASP A 43 -0.62 6.76 -10.07
N GLY A 44 0.69 6.89 -9.86
CA GLY A 44 1.32 8.18 -9.55
C GLY A 44 0.89 8.78 -8.20
N PHE A 45 0.39 7.97 -7.26
CA PHE A 45 0.00 8.44 -5.93
C PHE A 45 1.16 9.06 -5.15
N ILE A 46 2.34 8.44 -5.24
CA ILE A 46 3.58 9.02 -4.73
C ILE A 46 4.14 9.94 -5.80
N ARG A 47 4.50 11.17 -5.41
CA ARG A 47 5.12 12.14 -6.32
C ARG A 47 6.42 11.57 -6.89
N ALA A 48 6.61 11.71 -8.20
CA ALA A 48 7.67 11.04 -8.93
C ALA A 48 9.08 11.41 -8.43
N ASP A 49 9.27 12.65 -7.98
CA ASP A 49 10.51 13.17 -7.40
C ASP A 49 10.85 12.57 -6.03
N ARG A 50 9.91 11.91 -5.35
CA ARG A 50 10.15 11.23 -4.07
C ARG A 50 10.35 9.72 -4.19
N ILE A 51 10.09 9.12 -5.36
CA ILE A 51 10.17 7.66 -5.52
C ILE A 51 11.58 7.14 -5.21
N GLU A 52 12.62 7.82 -5.68
CA GLU A 52 14.00 7.36 -5.47
C GLU A 52 14.44 7.46 -4.00
N ASP A 53 13.99 8.49 -3.28
CA ASP A 53 14.24 8.63 -1.84
C ASP A 53 13.63 7.47 -1.05
N LEU A 54 12.34 7.18 -1.29
CA LEU A 54 11.63 6.07 -0.64
C LEU A 54 12.31 4.73 -0.99
N ALA A 55 12.70 4.54 -2.25
CA ALA A 55 13.39 3.34 -2.69
C ALA A 55 14.77 3.18 -2.03
N ALA A 56 15.52 4.26 -1.85
CA ALA A 56 16.81 4.26 -1.19
C ALA A 56 16.68 3.87 0.29
N GLU A 57 15.71 4.43 1.01
CA GLU A 57 15.42 4.06 2.40
C GLU A 57 15.00 2.58 2.50
N ALA A 58 14.09 2.12 1.64
CA ALA A 58 13.68 0.72 1.63
C ALA A 58 14.86 -0.23 1.41
N ARG A 59 15.77 0.10 0.48
CA ARG A 59 17.00 -0.69 0.25
C ARG A 59 17.91 -0.69 1.46
N ALA A 60 18.10 0.45 2.12
CA ALA A 60 18.92 0.55 3.32
C ALA A 60 18.36 -0.29 4.48
N LEU A 61 17.05 -0.24 4.70
CA LEU A 61 16.35 -1.05 5.71
C LEU A 61 16.44 -2.55 5.44
N MET A 62 16.43 -2.95 4.17
CA MET A 62 16.43 -4.36 3.78
C MET A 62 17.77 -5.08 4.01
N VAL A 63 18.87 -4.35 4.24
CA VAL A 63 20.18 -4.97 4.54
C VAL A 63 20.08 -5.93 5.73
N ASP A 64 19.37 -5.52 6.79
CA ASP A 64 19.18 -6.29 8.02
C ASP A 64 17.80 -6.96 8.12
N GLY A 65 17.04 -6.97 7.02
CA GLY A 65 15.69 -7.52 7.02
C GLY A 65 15.67 -9.04 7.26
N PHE A 66 14.72 -9.50 8.07
CA PHE A 66 14.55 -10.92 8.36
C PHE A 66 14.07 -11.67 7.12
N TYR A 67 14.85 -12.64 6.67
CA TYR A 67 14.50 -13.47 5.53
C TYR A 67 13.70 -14.69 5.96
N ARG A 68 12.54 -14.88 5.33
CA ARG A 68 11.72 -16.09 5.48
C ARG A 68 11.51 -16.74 4.13
N SER A 69 11.66 -18.06 4.09
CA SER A 69 11.28 -18.88 2.95
C SER A 69 10.51 -20.09 3.45
N ARG A 70 9.50 -20.49 2.69
CA ARG A 70 8.77 -21.74 2.91
C ARG A 70 8.27 -22.30 1.60
N GLU A 71 7.99 -23.58 1.61
CA GLU A 71 7.21 -24.20 0.55
C GLU A 71 5.72 -23.92 0.78
N ARG A 72 5.01 -23.71 -0.33
CA ARG A 72 3.56 -23.75 -0.44
C ARG A 72 3.20 -25.01 -1.18
N ASP A 73 2.44 -25.87 -0.55
CA ASP A 73 1.89 -27.05 -1.19
C ASP A 73 0.80 -26.66 -2.22
N PRO A 74 0.43 -27.59 -3.11
CA PRO A 74 -0.63 -27.39 -4.11
C PRO A 74 -1.98 -26.93 -3.55
N GLU A 75 -2.40 -27.41 -2.39
CA GLU A 75 -3.73 -27.08 -1.83
C GLU A 75 -3.77 -25.64 -1.33
N GLU A 76 -2.69 -25.17 -0.71
CA GLU A 76 -2.55 -23.76 -0.35
C GLU A 76 -2.50 -22.86 -1.60
N GLY A 77 -1.77 -23.29 -2.63
CA GLY A 77 -1.74 -22.63 -3.93
C GLY A 77 -3.15 -22.50 -4.53
N ARG A 78 -3.93 -23.58 -4.49
CA ARG A 78 -5.30 -23.64 -5.02
C ARG A 78 -6.23 -22.70 -4.25
N ARG A 79 -6.18 -22.73 -2.91
CA ARG A 79 -6.98 -21.85 -2.03
C ARG A 79 -6.67 -20.36 -2.23
N SER A 80 -5.44 -20.01 -2.55
CA SER A 80 -5.01 -18.62 -2.78
C SER A 80 -5.27 -18.12 -4.20
N GLY A 81 -5.83 -18.95 -5.10
CA GLY A 81 -6.01 -18.59 -6.50
C GLY A 81 -4.68 -18.47 -7.27
N CYS A 82 -3.58 -18.99 -6.74
CA CYS A 82 -2.28 -18.91 -7.40
C CYS A 82 -2.27 -19.80 -8.64
N PHE A 83 -2.04 -19.25 -9.83
CA PHE A 83 -2.05 -20.00 -11.10
C PHE A 83 -1.06 -21.18 -11.14
N ALA A 84 -0.02 -21.16 -10.30
CA ALA A 84 0.99 -22.21 -10.22
C ALA A 84 0.64 -23.34 -9.23
N TRP A 85 -0.61 -23.45 -8.79
CA TRP A 85 -1.06 -24.39 -7.74
C TRP A 85 -0.83 -25.86 -8.06
N HIS A 86 -0.65 -26.25 -9.33
CA HIS A 86 -0.39 -27.65 -9.72
C HIS A 86 0.96 -28.21 -9.25
N ARG A 87 1.80 -27.39 -8.61
CA ARG A 87 3.11 -27.78 -8.10
C ARG A 87 3.38 -27.12 -6.76
N THR A 88 4.28 -27.71 -5.99
CA THR A 88 4.87 -27.03 -4.84
C THR A 88 5.60 -25.77 -5.33
N THR A 89 5.33 -24.64 -4.69
CA THR A 89 5.99 -23.36 -5.00
C THR A 89 6.76 -22.83 -3.79
N ARG A 90 7.85 -22.12 -4.03
CA ARG A 90 8.56 -21.42 -2.95
C ARG A 90 7.96 -20.03 -2.77
N ALA A 91 7.57 -19.71 -1.54
CA ALA A 91 7.25 -18.34 -1.14
C ALA A 91 8.37 -17.83 -0.24
N SER A 92 9.05 -16.78 -0.69
CA SER A 92 10.15 -16.16 0.04
C SER A 92 9.96 -14.65 0.11
N MET A 93 10.25 -14.06 1.27
CA MET A 93 10.14 -12.63 1.51
C MET A 93 11.20 -12.21 2.52
N ARG A 94 11.69 -10.98 2.36
CA ARG A 94 12.44 -10.28 3.39
C ARG A 94 11.54 -9.22 4.01
N GLY A 95 11.41 -9.24 5.33
CA GLY A 95 10.57 -8.31 6.07
C GLY A 95 11.40 -7.48 7.05
N VAL A 96 10.99 -6.23 7.24
CA VAL A 96 11.56 -5.31 8.23
C VAL A 96 10.41 -4.85 9.12
N GLY A 97 10.63 -4.87 10.44
CA GLY A 97 9.66 -4.34 11.41
C GLY A 97 9.58 -2.82 11.32
N GLY A 98 8.38 -2.25 11.52
CA GLY A 98 8.20 -0.79 11.46
C GLY A 98 8.98 -0.01 12.52
N ASP A 99 9.34 -0.66 13.63
CA ASP A 99 10.21 -0.13 14.69
C ASP A 99 11.67 0.10 14.25
N ARG A 100 12.06 -0.46 13.11
CA ARG A 100 13.38 -0.27 12.50
C ARG A 100 13.45 0.95 11.57
N MET A 101 12.30 1.51 11.20
CA MET A 101 12.22 2.72 10.38
C MET A 101 12.52 3.95 11.24
N ALA A 102 13.11 4.97 10.63
CA ALA A 102 13.31 6.25 11.30
C ALA A 102 11.94 6.86 11.70
N ALA A 103 11.90 7.64 12.79
CA ALA A 103 10.65 8.21 13.29
C ALA A 103 9.96 9.14 12.27
N ASP A 104 10.76 9.77 11.41
CA ASP A 104 10.39 10.63 10.30
C ASP A 104 10.29 9.89 8.96
N SER A 105 10.35 8.55 8.94
CA SER A 105 10.23 7.75 7.73
C SER A 105 8.97 8.09 6.94
N PRO A 106 9.05 8.40 5.63
CA PRO A 106 7.89 8.65 4.78
C PRO A 106 6.92 7.46 4.75
N PHE A 107 7.43 6.22 4.89
CA PHE A 107 6.57 5.03 5.00
C PHE A 107 5.68 5.08 6.25
N LEU A 108 6.27 5.42 7.40
CA LEU A 108 5.52 5.56 8.65
C LEU A 108 4.59 6.77 8.62
N GLN A 109 5.00 7.88 7.99
CA GLN A 109 4.16 9.05 7.80
C GLN A 109 2.90 8.68 7.01
N ILE A 110 3.04 8.05 5.83
CA ILE A 110 1.89 7.61 5.01
C ILE A 110 1.02 6.60 5.79
N HIS A 111 1.63 5.60 6.43
CA HIS A 111 0.90 4.56 7.15
C HIS A 111 0.09 5.10 8.34
N ARG A 112 0.59 6.14 9.03
CA ARG A 112 -0.08 6.74 10.20
C ARG A 112 -0.99 7.91 9.82
N TRP A 113 -1.11 8.23 8.53
CA TRP A 113 -1.87 9.37 8.09
C TRP A 113 -3.36 9.04 8.04
N ASP A 114 -4.14 9.62 8.98
CA ASP A 114 -5.58 9.35 9.12
C ASP A 114 -6.38 9.44 7.80
N PRO A 115 -6.18 10.43 6.92
CA PRO A 115 -6.87 10.50 5.64
C PRO A 115 -6.67 9.26 4.75
N MET A 116 -5.48 8.64 4.77
CA MET A 116 -5.23 7.40 4.03
C MET A 116 -6.08 6.25 4.56
N THR A 117 -6.10 6.06 5.89
CA THR A 117 -6.89 5.00 6.52
C THR A 117 -8.39 5.21 6.31
N ARG A 118 -8.88 6.45 6.46
CA ARG A 118 -10.30 6.82 6.20
C ARG A 118 -10.69 6.58 4.75
N PHE A 119 -9.82 6.93 3.81
CA PHE A 119 -10.03 6.69 2.40
C PHE A 119 -10.13 5.19 2.07
N ILE A 120 -9.20 4.38 2.58
CA ILE A 120 -9.24 2.92 2.43
C ILE A 120 -10.52 2.34 3.02
N ALA A 121 -10.90 2.76 4.23
CA ALA A 121 -12.11 2.30 4.89
C ALA A 121 -13.38 2.65 4.09
N ALA A 122 -13.45 3.86 3.53
CA ALA A 122 -14.57 4.29 2.69
C ALA A 122 -14.68 3.45 1.40
N VAL A 123 -13.56 3.15 0.74
CA VAL A 123 -13.51 2.27 -0.44
C VAL A 123 -13.96 0.85 -0.07
N LEU A 124 -13.53 0.33 1.08
CA LEU A 124 -13.82 -1.04 1.54
C LEU A 124 -15.17 -1.20 2.26
N GLU A 125 -15.94 -0.13 2.44
CA GLU A 125 -17.18 -0.11 3.24
C GLU A 125 -16.98 -0.56 4.70
N ARG A 126 -15.89 -0.12 5.33
CA ARG A 126 -15.58 -0.48 6.72
C ARG A 126 -15.64 0.74 7.63
N GLU A 127 -15.94 0.48 8.89
CA GLU A 127 -15.78 1.44 9.97
C GLU A 127 -14.28 1.58 10.28
N THR A 128 -13.81 2.82 10.47
CA THR A 128 -12.45 3.16 10.94
C THR A 128 -12.34 3.15 12.45
#